data_AF-A0A7V5KZV3-F1
#
_entry.id   AF-A0A7V5KZV3-F1
#
_cell.length_a   1.000
_cell.length_b   1.000
_cell.length_c   1.000
_cell.angle_alpha   90.00
_cell.angle_beta   90.00
_cell.angle_gamma   90.00
#
_symmetry.space_group_name_H-M   'P 1'
#
loop_
_entity.id
_entity.type
_entity.pdbx_description
1 polymer ?
#
loop_
_entity_poly.entity_id
_entity_poly.type
_entity_poly.pdbx_seq_one_letter_code
_entity_poly.pdbx_strand_id
1 'polypeptide(L)'
;MSKLEEAFEARSTKINKIEKLKETKTPMEVYNRLDEICASGLENLDDGESGFFLKCFGAFLKKDGKFMLRVRIPAGQMNAEQAAKIGEL
;
A
#
# COMPACT_ATOMS: atom_id res chain seq x y z
N MET A 1 -15.89 27.57 23.90
CA MET A 1 -14.68 26.82 23.51
C MET A 1 -13.62 27.82 23.12
N SER A 2 -12.36 27.56 23.45
CA SER A 2 -11.25 28.39 22.97
C SER A 2 -11.12 28.24 21.45
N LYS A 3 -10.65 29.27 20.74
CA LYS A 3 -10.41 29.18 19.28
C LYS A 3 -9.48 28.02 18.89
N LEU A 4 -8.67 27.53 19.82
CA LEU A 4 -7.80 26.36 19.63
C LEU A 4 -8.59 25.05 19.62
N GLU A 5 -9.62 24.93 20.47
CA GLU A 5 -10.51 23.75 20.51
C GLU A 5 -11.31 23.66 19.21
N GLU A 6 -11.86 24.78 18.72
CA GLU A 6 -12.60 24.81 17.45
C GLU A 6 -11.72 24.42 16.25
N ALA A 7 -10.47 24.89 16.21
CA ALA A 7 -9.51 24.52 15.17
C ALA A 7 -9.07 23.04 15.24
N PHE A 8 -8.96 22.50 16.46
CA PHE A 8 -8.65 21.08 16.68
C PHE A 8 -9.79 20.18 16.19
N GLU A 9 -11.03 20.49 16.55
CA GLU A 9 -12.22 19.74 16.14
C GLU A 9 -12.44 19.79 14.61
N ALA A 10 -12.27 20.97 14.00
CA ALA A 10 -12.37 21.14 12.55
C ALA A 10 -11.29 20.35 11.77
N ARG A 11 -10.09 20.17 12.35
CA ARG A 11 -9.03 19.36 11.76
C ARG A 11 -9.27 17.87 11.97
N SER A 12 -9.73 17.48 13.16
CA SER A 12 -10.00 16.08 13.53
C SER A 12 -11.08 15.45 12.65
N THR A 13 -12.10 16.22 12.27
CA THR A 13 -13.20 15.79 11.41
C THR A 13 -12.86 15.71 9.92
N LYS A 14 -11.71 16.27 9.49
CA LYS A 14 -11.30 16.28 8.09
C LYS A 14 -10.60 14.97 7.70
N ILE A 15 -11.40 14.01 7.25
CA ILE A 15 -10.92 12.69 6.81
C ILE A 15 -10.42 12.74 5.35
N ASN A 16 -9.19 12.30 5.12
CA ASN A 16 -8.60 12.20 3.78
C ASN A 16 -9.18 11.01 2.98
N LYS A 17 -9.11 11.04 1.65
CA LYS A 17 -9.53 9.95 0.75
C LYS A 17 -8.90 8.60 1.12
N ILE A 18 -7.64 8.58 1.53
CA ILE A 18 -6.96 7.35 1.97
C ILE A 18 -7.57 6.80 3.26
N GLU A 19 -7.90 7.65 4.23
CA GLU A 19 -8.53 7.20 5.48
C GLU A 19 -9.93 6.63 5.22
N LYS A 20 -10.70 7.24 4.31
CA LYS A 20 -11.97 6.66 3.85
C LYS A 20 -11.79 5.31 3.17
N LEU A 21 -10.72 5.14 2.40
CA LEU A 21 -10.42 3.88 1.73
C LEU A 21 -10.09 2.76 2.74
N LYS A 22 -9.43 3.08 3.86
CA LYS A 22 -9.14 2.12 4.95
C LYS A 22 -10.40 1.58 5.62
N GLU A 23 -11.52 2.31 5.58
CA GLU A 23 -12.80 1.85 6.12
C GLU A 23 -13.45 0.78 5.21
N THR A 24 -13.10 0.74 3.93
CA THR A 24 -13.76 -0.16 2.95
C THR A 24 -13.23 -1.59 2.99
N LYS A 25 -11.92 -1.75 3.14
CA LYS A 25 -11.23 -3.05 3.16
C LYS A 25 -10.01 -2.94 4.07
N THR A 26 -9.66 -4.03 4.71
CA THR A 26 -8.39 -4.17 5.42
C THR A 26 -7.28 -4.60 4.45
N PRO A 27 -6.01 -4.25 4.71
CA PRO A 27 -4.90 -4.78 3.91
C PRO A 27 -4.91 -6.31 3.86
N MET A 28 -5.20 -6.99 4.97
CA MET A 28 -5.16 -8.46 5.02
C MET A 28 -6.23 -9.11 4.13
N GLU A 29 -7.41 -8.50 3.99
CA GLU A 29 -8.42 -8.99 3.04
C GLU A 29 -7.95 -8.89 1.59
N VAL A 30 -7.23 -7.82 1.24
CA VAL A 30 -6.63 -7.68 -0.09
C VAL A 30 -5.50 -8.69 -0.29
N TYR A 31 -4.71 -8.97 0.74
CA TYR A 31 -3.69 -10.02 0.70
C TYR A 31 -4.30 -11.40 0.39
N ASN A 32 -5.40 -11.75 1.05
CA ASN A 32 -6.08 -13.03 0.84
C ASN A 32 -6.65 -13.19 -0.58
N ARG A 33 -6.86 -12.09 -1.30
CA ARG A 33 -7.38 -12.06 -2.68
C ARG A 33 -6.32 -11.69 -3.71
N LEU A 34 -5.05 -11.63 -3.30
CA LEU A 34 -3.97 -11.15 -4.16
C LEU A 34 -3.84 -12.00 -5.44
N ASP A 35 -4.04 -13.32 -5.33
CA ASP A 35 -3.99 -14.22 -6.49
C ASP A 35 -5.09 -13.92 -7.50
N GLU A 36 -6.31 -13.60 -7.04
CA GLU A 36 -7.43 -13.19 -7.91
C GLU A 36 -7.12 -11.86 -8.61
N ILE A 37 -6.55 -10.90 -7.88
CA ILE A 37 -6.16 -9.58 -8.38
C ILE A 37 -5.03 -9.70 -9.41
N CYS A 38 -4.06 -10.59 -9.17
CA CYS A 38 -2.99 -10.85 -10.12
C CYS A 38 -3.52 -11.53 -11.40
N ALA A 39 -4.47 -12.45 -11.26
CA ALA A 39 -5.07 -13.18 -12.39
C ALA A 39 -5.99 -12.30 -13.25
N SER A 40 -6.61 -11.25 -12.69
CA SER A 40 -7.48 -10.34 -13.44
C SER A 40 -6.72 -9.37 -14.35
N GLY A 41 -5.40 -9.22 -14.17
CA GLY A 41 -4.56 -8.36 -14.98
C GLY A 41 -4.62 -6.88 -14.60
N LEU A 42 -3.63 -6.11 -15.05
CA LEU A 42 -3.41 -4.71 -14.64
C LEU A 42 -4.60 -3.79 -14.98
N GLU A 43 -5.35 -4.12 -16.03
CA GLU A 43 -6.46 -3.33 -16.57
C GLU A 43 -7.70 -3.34 -15.65
N ASN A 44 -7.82 -4.38 -14.83
CA ASN A 44 -8.91 -4.57 -13.89
C ASN A 44 -8.53 -4.17 -12.45
N LEU A 45 -7.36 -3.56 -12.27
CA LEU A 45 -6.86 -3.17 -10.96
C LEU A 45 -7.56 -1.89 -10.48
N ASP A 46 -8.18 -1.95 -9.31
CA ASP A 46 -8.88 -0.79 -8.74
C ASP A 46 -7.91 0.32 -8.32
N ASP A 47 -8.34 1.58 -8.43
CA ASP A 47 -7.55 2.75 -8.02
C ASP A 47 -7.17 2.71 -6.53
N GLY A 48 -8.01 2.12 -5.68
CA GLY A 48 -7.71 1.91 -4.27
C GLY A 48 -6.67 0.81 -4.04
N GLU A 49 -6.70 -0.24 -4.86
CA GLU A 49 -5.75 -1.36 -4.80
C GLU A 49 -4.34 -0.91 -5.18
N SER A 50 -4.19 -0.23 -6.33
CA SER A 50 -2.90 0.34 -6.75
C SER A 50 -2.47 1.55 -5.90
N GLY A 51 -3.44 2.34 -5.44
CA GLY A 51 -3.23 3.60 -4.74
C GLY A 51 -2.79 3.45 -3.29
N PHE A 52 -3.24 2.40 -2.59
CA PHE A 52 -2.97 2.21 -1.16
C PHE A 52 -2.63 0.76 -0.81
N PHE A 53 -3.48 -0.22 -1.14
CA PHE A 53 -3.36 -1.57 -0.59
C PHE A 53 -2.09 -2.30 -1.06
N LEU A 54 -1.78 -2.27 -2.35
CA LEU A 54 -0.54 -2.87 -2.88
C LEU A 54 0.71 -2.20 -2.29
N LYS A 55 0.63 -0.90 -1.98
CA LYS A 55 1.73 -0.17 -1.34
C LYS A 55 1.98 -0.64 0.10
N CYS A 56 0.96 -1.14 0.81
CA CYS A 56 1.14 -1.76 2.13
C CYS A 56 2.04 -3.00 2.06
N PHE A 57 2.08 -3.69 0.91
CA PHE A 57 2.96 -4.83 0.66
C PHE A 57 4.29 -4.46 -0.02
N GLY A 58 4.53 -3.16 -0.23
CA GLY A 58 5.73 -2.68 -0.88
C GLY A 58 5.68 -2.73 -2.42
N ALA A 59 4.52 -3.00 -3.04
CA ALA A 59 4.34 -2.95 -4.48
C ALA A 59 3.81 -1.58 -4.93
N PHE A 60 4.58 -0.89 -5.76
CA PHE A 60 4.25 0.45 -6.26
C PHE A 60 4.10 0.42 -7.78
N LEU A 61 2.87 0.60 -8.27
CA LEU A 61 2.60 0.70 -9.70
C LEU A 61 3.20 1.99 -10.28
N LYS A 62 4.03 1.86 -11.30
CA LYS A 62 4.57 2.97 -12.10
C LYS A 62 3.72 3.19 -13.35
N LYS A 63 3.88 4.37 -13.96
CA LYS A 63 3.16 4.76 -15.18
C LYS A 63 3.50 3.91 -16.41
N ASP A 64 4.60 3.17 -16.38
CA ASP A 64 5.03 2.23 -17.43
C ASP A 64 4.37 0.85 -17.29
N GLY A 65 3.40 0.70 -16.37
CA GLY A 65 2.70 -0.56 -16.12
C GLY A 65 3.51 -1.57 -15.30
N LYS A 66 4.70 -1.19 -14.82
CA LYS A 66 5.55 -2.06 -13.99
C LYS A 66 5.41 -1.74 -12.51
N PHE A 67 5.71 -2.72 -11.67
CA PHE A 67 5.78 -2.52 -10.23
C PHE A 67 7.22 -2.30 -9.77
N MET A 68 7.42 -1.31 -8.90
CA MET A 68 8.61 -1.28 -8.04
C MET A 68 8.28 -2.03 -6.75
N LEU A 69 9.08 -3.05 -6.44
CA LEU A 69 8.95 -3.83 -5.22
C LEU A 69 9.95 -3.33 -4.18
N ARG A 70 9.47 -3.06 -2.97
CA ARG A 70 10.28 -2.72 -1.81
C ARG A 70 10.32 -3.92 -0.86
N VAL A 71 11.44 -4.62 -0.85
CA VAL A 71 11.68 -5.73 0.09
C VAL A 71 12.02 -5.18 1.47
N ARG A 72 11.38 -5.73 2.51
CA ARG A 72 11.68 -5.36 3.90
C ARG A 72 12.90 -6.11 4.39
N ILE A 73 13.99 -5.39 4.67
CA ILE A 73 15.23 -5.94 5.24
C ILE A 73 15.43 -5.34 6.64
N PRO A 74 15.15 -6.11 7.72
CA PRO A 74 15.32 -5.63 9.09
C PRO A 74 16.76 -5.15 9.34
N ALA A 75 16.91 -3.95 9.91
CA ALA A 75 18.21 -3.30 10.15
C ALA A 75 19.13 -3.19 8.92
N GLY A 76 18.62 -3.39 7.70
CA GLY A 76 19.42 -3.43 6.47
C GLY A 76 20.40 -4.60 6.38
N GLN A 77 20.31 -5.58 7.29
CA GLN A 77 21.19 -6.75 7.28
C GLN A 77 20.60 -7.85 6.40
N MET A 78 21.40 -8.35 5.45
CA MET A 78 21.07 -9.50 4.63
C MET A 78 22.27 -10.44 4.52
N ASN A 79 22.00 -11.73 4.37
CA ASN A 79 23.05 -12.71 4.07
C ASN A 79 23.26 -12.86 2.56
N ALA A 80 24.31 -13.59 2.16
CA ALA A 80 24.65 -13.79 0.75
C ALA A 80 23.54 -14.51 -0.03
N GLU A 81 22.84 -15.46 0.59
CA GLU A 81 21.75 -16.21 -0.05
C GLU A 81 20.54 -15.32 -0.35
N GLN A 82 20.15 -14.45 0.58
CA GLN A 82 19.08 -13.47 0.40
C GLN A 82 19.43 -12.46 -0.71
N ALA A 83 20.68 -11.97 -0.72
CA ALA A 83 21.17 -11.06 -1.74
C ALA A 83 21.15 -11.72 -3.14
N ALA A 84 21.65 -12.96 -3.24
CA ALA A 84 21.61 -13.73 -4.48
C ALA A 84 20.17 -13.95 -4.95
N LYS A 85 19.27 -14.34 -4.05
CA LYS A 85 17.86 -14.58 -4.38
C LYS A 85 17.15 -13.34 -4.91
N ILE A 86 17.43 -12.16 -4.34
CA ILE A 86 16.87 -10.89 -4.84
C ILE A 86 17.42 -10.57 -6.23
N GLY A 87 18.69 -10.90 -6.52
CA GLY A 87 19.29 -10.66 -7.84
C GLY A 87 18.80 -11.57 -8.96
N GLU A 88 18.15 -12.69 -8.63
CA GLU A 88 17.55 -13.62 -9.62
C GLU A 88 16.17 -13.17 -10.13
N LEU A 89 15.50 -12.29 -9.39
CA LEU A 89 14.14 -11.81 -9.66
C LEU A 89 14.14 -10.61 -10.62
#